data_AF-A0A357CUB3-F1
#
_entry.id   AF-A0A357CUB3-F1
#
_cell.length_a   1.000
_cell.length_b   1.000
_cell.length_c   1.000
_cell.angle_alpha   90.00
_cell.angle_beta   90.00
_cell.angle_gamma   90.00
#
_symmetry.space_group_name_H-M   'P 1'
#
loop_
_entity.id
_entity.type
_entity.pdbx_description
1 polymer ?
#
loop_
_entity_poly.entity_id
_entity_poly.type
_entity_poly.pdbx_seq_one_letter_code
_entity_poly.pdbx_strand_id
1 'polypeptide(L)' 'GDYFKEEAIPWAWEFLTKTLEIPENRLYPSIYVEDDEAFDIWVKNGVSADKVVKLGKEDNFWE' A
#
# COMPACT_ATOMS: atom_id res chain seq x y z
N GLY A 1 -11.67 -2.64 17.41
CA GLY A 1 -11.22 -2.24 16.07
C GLY A 1 -10.03 -1.36 16.34
N ASP A 2 -8.85 -1.97 16.36
CA ASP A 2 -7.74 -1.48 17.18
C ASP A 2 -6.66 -0.78 16.33
N TYR A 3 -6.75 -0.94 15.01
CA TYR A 3 -5.89 -0.29 14.02
C TYR A 3 -6.62 -0.21 12.67
N PHE A 4 -6.11 0.61 11.76
CA PHE A 4 -6.64 0.73 10.40
C PHE A 4 -5.49 0.91 9.39
N LYS A 5 -5.69 1.69 8.34
CA LYS A 5 -4.72 1.87 7.25
C LYS A 5 -3.39 2.48 7.72
N GLU A 6 -3.44 3.45 8.62
CA GLU A 6 -2.25 4.17 9.12
C GLU A 6 -1.25 3.24 9.82
N GLU A 7 -1.71 2.15 10.43
CA GLU A 7 -0.82 1.14 11.01
C GLU A 7 -0.61 -0.06 10.08
N ALA A 8 -1.66 -0.52 9.39
CA ALA A 8 -1.60 -1.75 8.59
C ALA A 8 -0.64 -1.65 7.40
N ILE A 9 -0.63 -0.50 6.71
CA ILE A 9 0.23 -0.30 5.53
C ILE A 9 1.72 -0.29 5.92
N PRO A 10 2.18 0.50 6.93
CA PRO A 10 3.57 0.43 7.39
C PRO A 10 4.00 -0.97 7.78
N TRP A 11 3.16 -1.72 8.51
CA TRP A 11 3.50 -3.07 8.94
C TRP A 11 3.64 -4.04 7.77
N ALA A 12 2.75 -3.95 6.79
CA ALA A 12 2.87 -4.76 5.57
C ALA A 12 4.15 -4.42 4.80
N TRP A 13 4.48 -3.13 4.67
CA TRP A 13 5.68 -2.68 3.98
C TRP A 13 6.97 -3.12 4.70
N GLU A 14 7.03 -2.96 6.02
CA GLU A 14 8.15 -3.40 6.84
C GLU A 14 8.35 -4.92 6.73
N PHE A 15 7.28 -5.70 6.85
CA PHE A 15 7.36 -7.15 6.75
C PHE A 15 7.91 -7.59 5.39
N LEU A 16 7.38 -7.05 4.29
CA LEU A 16 7.82 -7.42 2.94
C LEU A 16 9.27 -7.02 2.66
N THR A 17 9.69 -5.84 3.10
CA THR A 17 10.97 -5.24 2.69
C THR A 17 12.10 -5.47 3.69
N LYS A 18 11.79 -5.57 4.98
CA LYS A 18 12.77 -5.72 6.07
C LYS A 18 12.81 -7.13 6.62
N THR A 19 11.67 -7.81 6.76
CA THR A 19 11.65 -9.20 7.26
C THR A 19 11.91 -10.21 6.14
N LEU A 20 11.19 -10.07 5.02
CA LEU A 20 11.35 -10.97 3.87
C LEU A 20 12.43 -10.51 2.89
N GLU A 21 13.00 -9.32 3.12
CA GLU A 21 14.08 -8.73 2.30
C GLU A 21 13.74 -8.68 0.79
N ILE A 22 12.46 -8.55 0.45
CA ILE A 22 12.04 -8.43 -0.94
C ILE A 22 12.51 -7.06 -1.46
N PRO A 23 13.23 -7.00 -2.59
CA PRO A 23 13.66 -5.73 -3.15
C PRO A 23 12.45 -4.82 -3.42
N GLU A 24 12.46 -3.63 -2.81
CA GLU A 24 11.37 -2.64 -2.89
C GLU A 24 11.02 -2.31 -4.35
N ASN A 25 11.98 -2.39 -5.27
CA ASN A 25 11.77 -2.11 -6.68
C ASN A 25 10.90 -3.15 -7.41
N ARG A 26 10.63 -4.31 -6.80
CA ARG A 26 9.78 -5.38 -7.32
C ARG A 26 8.34 -5.33 -6.77
N LEU A 27 8.06 -4.43 -5.82
CA LEU A 27 6.76 -4.31 -5.19
C LEU A 27 5.97 -3.13 -5.79
N TYR A 28 4.69 -3.38 -6.06
CA TYR A 28 3.74 -2.40 -6.61
C TYR A 28 2.41 -2.56 -5.88
N PRO A 29 2.10 -1.70 -4.89
CA PRO A 29 0.80 -1.74 -4.25
C PRO A 29 -0.27 -1.13 -5.16
N SER A 30 -1.47 -1.70 -5.15
CA SER A 30 -2.66 -1.08 -5.74
C SER A 30 -3.60 -0.55 -4.65
N ILE A 31 -4.34 0.50 -4.99
CA ILE A 31 -5.37 1.10 -4.15
C ILE A 31 -6.66 1.29 -4.95
N TYR A 32 -7.78 1.47 -4.26
CA TYR A 32 -9.01 1.89 -4.92
C TYR A 32 -8.85 3.33 -5.43
N VAL A 33 -9.39 3.60 -6.62
CA VAL A 33 -9.24 4.88 -7.34
C VAL A 33 -9.61 6.13 -6.52
N GLU A 34 -10.56 6.00 -5.60
CA GLU A 34 -11.03 7.10 -4.72
C GLU A 34 -10.42 7.06 -3.31
N ASP A 35 -9.47 6.15 -3.04
CA ASP A 35 -8.82 5.99 -1.72
C ASP A 35 -7.50 6.77 -1.63
N ASP A 36 -7.61 8.10 -1.61
CA ASP A 36 -6.44 8.99 -1.49
C ASP A 36 -5.73 8.84 -0.13
N GLU A 37 -6.42 8.39 0.92
CA GLU A 37 -5.82 8.10 2.23
C GLU A 37 -4.79 6.97 2.11
N ALA A 38 -5.15 5.85 1.46
CA ALA A 38 -4.21 4.75 1.24
C ALA A 38 -3.02 5.18 0.36
N PHE A 39 -3.26 6.04 -0.64
CA PHE A 39 -2.19 6.60 -1.47
C PHE A 39 -1.16 7.35 -0.63
N ASP A 40 -1.62 8.29 0.19
CA ASP A 40 -0.76 9.15 1.00
C ASP A 40 0.06 8.32 2.00
N ILE A 41 -0.55 7.30 2.61
CA ILE A 41 0.14 6.41 3.54
C ILE A 41 1.23 5.61 2.81
N TRP A 42 0.96 5.06 1.62
CA TRP A 42 1.99 4.34 0.85
C TRP A 42 3.18 5.23 0.50
N VAL A 43 2.92 6.45 0.02
CA VAL A 43 3.98 7.41 -0.35
C VAL A 43 4.79 7.81 0.88
N LYS A 44 4.13 8.06 2.02
CA LYS A 44 4.77 8.37 3.30
C LYS A 44 5.67 7.23 3.80
N ASN A 45 5.34 5.98 3.48
CA ASN A 45 6.13 4.79 3.84
C ASN A 45 7.28 4.48 2.86
N GLY A 46 7.53 5.34 1.87
CA GLY A 46 8.69 5.25 0.98
C GLY A 46 8.40 4.57 -0.37
N VAL A 47 7.14 4.25 -0.67
CA VAL A 47 6.75 3.81 -2.01
C VAL A 47 6.76 5.03 -2.94
N SER A 48 7.46 4.92 -4.07
CA SER A 48 7.43 5.97 -5.08
C SER A 48 6.02 6.14 -5.65
N ALA A 49 5.55 7.37 -5.81
CA ALA A 49 4.17 7.68 -6.22
C ALA A 49 3.78 7.07 -7.57
N ASP A 50 4.74 6.91 -8.49
CA ASP A 50 4.56 6.27 -9.80
C ASP A 50 4.36 4.74 -9.71
N LYS A 51 4.58 4.13 -8.54
CA LYS A 51 4.38 2.69 -8.30
C LYS A 51 3.09 2.35 -7.57
N VAL A 52 2.36 3.35 -7.07
CA VAL A 52 1.06 3.14 -6.44
C VAL A 52 0.00 3.11 -7.52
N VAL A 53 -0.56 1.93 -7.80
CA VAL A 53 -1.49 1.72 -8.92
C VAL A 53 -2.93 1.98 -8.47
N LYS A 54 -3.61 2.96 -9.06
CA LYS A 54 -5.04 3.21 -8.81
C LYS A 54 -5.90 2.30 -9.68
N LEU A 55 -6.72 1.44 -9.07
CA LEU A 55 -7.60 0.49 -9.75
C LEU A 55 -9.08 0.69 -9.36
N GLY A 56 -9.97 0.12 -10.18
CA GLY A 56 -11.42 0.26 -10.03
C GLY A 56 -12.01 -0.65 -8.96
N LYS A 57 -13.35 -0.64 -8.85
CA LYS A 57 -14.08 -1.47 -7.88
C LYS A 57 -13.85 -2.97 -8.08
N GLU A 58 -13.75 -3.41 -9.34
CA GLU A 58 -13.58 -4.83 -9.68
C GLU A 58 -12.29 -5.42 -9.11
N ASP A 59 -11.25 -4.60 -8.90
CA ASP A 59 -9.94 -5.05 -8.45
C ASP A 59 -9.65 -4.71 -6.97
N ASN A 60 -10.11 -3.55 -6.51
CA ASN A 60 -9.66 -2.95 -5.25
C ASN A 60 -10.80 -2.60 -4.28
N PHE A 61 -12.01 -3.14 -4.49
CA PHE A 61 -13.12 -3.06 -3.54
C PHE A 61 -13.60 -4.46 -3.16
N TRP A 62 -13.64 -4.77 -1.86
CA TRP A 62 -14.01 -6.09 -1.33
C TRP A 62 -15.34 -6.01 -0.58
N GLU A 63 -16.28 -6.90 -0.92
CA GLU A 63 -17.63 -7.04 -0.34
C GLU A 63 -17.83 -8.42 0.29
#